data_AF-A0AAW1KI02-F1
#
_entry.id   AF-A0AAW1KI02-F1
#
_cell.length_a   1.000
_cell.length_b   1.000
_cell.length_c   1.000
_cell.angle_alpha   90.00
_cell.angle_beta   90.00
_cell.angle_gamma   90.00
#
_symmetry.space_group_name_H-M   'P 1'
#
loop_
_entity.id
_entity.type
_entity.pdbx_description
1 polymer ?
#
loop_
_entity_poly.entity_id
_entity_poly.type
_entity_poly.pdbx_seq_one_letter_code
_entity_poly.pdbx_strand_id
1 'polypeptide(L)'
;MKTFFVWVTFFLLYIQYSEQLQNLLNTDLHTCIKCLCHARTGCYRRINCARYSISEAYWRRAGYPTLPGDNPNSSQSYLNCMQDENCILNTIVGYTNAFNNLDCNCDGVYDCRDMLKLHLYGEQCGDKVDDDKVSRFNNCASRNYLASMASNELCQVRAQ
;
A
#
# COMPACT_ATOMS: atom_id res chain seq x y z
N MET A 1 -43.88 -17.76 0.84
CA MET A 1 -42.98 -17.62 2.02
C MET A 1 -41.55 -18.06 1.74
N LYS A 2 -41.30 -19.27 1.19
CA LYS A 2 -39.92 -19.75 0.91
C LYS A 2 -39.13 -18.89 -0.07
N THR A 3 -39.77 -18.39 -1.13
CA THR A 3 -39.15 -17.52 -2.13
C THR A 3 -38.77 -16.16 -1.55
N PHE A 4 -39.64 -15.54 -0.74
CA PHE A 4 -39.36 -14.28 -0.06
C PHE A 4 -38.13 -14.34 0.86
N PHE A 5 -37.96 -15.45 1.60
CA PHE A 5 -36.77 -15.66 2.45
C PHE A 5 -35.46 -15.73 1.66
N VAL A 6 -35.46 -16.35 0.47
CA VAL A 6 -34.26 -16.44 -0.39
C VAL A 6 -33.83 -15.07 -0.90
N TRP A 7 -34.78 -14.23 -1.31
CA TRP A 7 -34.48 -12.86 -1.76
C TRP A 7 -34.00 -11.98 -0.62
N VAL A 8 -34.58 -12.10 0.59
CA VAL A 8 -34.10 -11.37 1.79
C VAL A 8 -32.68 -11.78 2.17
N THR A 9 -32.33 -13.07 2.10
CA THR A 9 -30.95 -13.51 2.34
C THR A 9 -29.97 -13.03 1.27
N PHE A 10 -30.37 -13.00 0.00
CA PHE A 10 -29.55 -12.44 -1.09
C PHE A 10 -29.36 -10.92 -0.93
N PHE A 11 -30.40 -10.19 -0.49
CA PHE A 11 -30.33 -8.75 -0.26
C PHE A 11 -29.46 -8.42 0.97
N LEU A 12 -29.52 -9.23 2.04
CA LEU A 12 -28.66 -9.08 3.22
C LEU A 12 -27.18 -9.38 2.94
N LEU A 13 -26.89 -10.33 2.04
CA LEU A 13 -25.52 -10.60 1.56
C LEU A 13 -24.97 -9.45 0.70
N TYR A 14 -25.82 -8.75 -0.05
CA TYR A 14 -25.41 -7.58 -0.85
C TYR A 14 -25.12 -6.33 -0.01
N ILE A 15 -25.80 -6.13 1.12
CA ILE A 15 -25.66 -4.91 1.96
C ILE A 15 -24.38 -4.95 2.82
N GLN A 16 -23.72 -6.11 2.99
CA GLN A 16 -22.59 -6.25 3.90
C GLN A 16 -21.19 -5.97 3.31
N TYR A 17 -21.07 -5.64 2.02
CA TYR A 17 -19.78 -5.28 1.43
C TYR A 17 -19.41 -3.80 1.70
N SER A 18 -19.35 -3.41 2.97
CA SER A 18 -18.45 -2.31 3.34
C SER A 18 -17.10 -2.96 3.61
N GLU A 19 -16.11 -2.77 2.74
CA GLU A 19 -14.75 -3.21 3.06
C GLU A 19 -14.28 -2.42 4.29
N GLN A 20 -14.35 -3.08 5.44
CA GLN A 20 -13.83 -2.52 6.68
C GLN A 20 -12.31 -2.55 6.59
N LEU A 21 -11.68 -1.44 6.96
CA LEU A 21 -10.24 -1.28 6.99
C LEU A 21 -9.56 -2.46 7.72
N GLN A 22 -8.65 -3.17 7.04
CA GLN A 22 -7.91 -4.27 7.69
C GLN A 22 -7.00 -3.69 8.77
N ASN A 23 -6.91 -4.36 9.93
CA ASN A 23 -5.94 -3.96 10.96
C ASN A 23 -4.56 -4.50 10.60
N LEU A 24 -3.73 -3.65 9.99
CA LEU A 24 -2.38 -3.98 9.57
C LEU A 24 -1.34 -3.61 10.62
N LEU A 25 -1.72 -3.00 11.74
CA LEU A 25 -0.78 -2.63 12.79
C LEU A 25 -0.09 -3.87 13.36
N ASN A 26 1.21 -3.73 13.61
CA ASN A 26 2.11 -4.77 14.14
C ASN A 26 2.23 -6.05 13.29
N THR A 27 1.89 -5.99 11.99
CA THR A 27 2.11 -7.08 11.03
C THR A 27 3.44 -6.93 10.30
N ASP A 28 3.82 -7.95 9.52
CA ASP A 28 4.97 -7.88 8.60
C ASP A 28 4.79 -6.77 7.55
N LEU A 29 3.56 -6.52 7.10
CA LEU A 29 3.25 -5.40 6.21
C LEU A 29 3.51 -4.05 6.88
N HIS A 30 3.17 -3.89 8.15
CA HIS A 30 3.51 -2.66 8.89
C HIS A 30 5.03 -2.47 8.98
N THR A 31 5.77 -3.54 9.26
CA THR A 31 7.24 -3.51 9.32
C THR A 31 7.86 -3.17 7.96
N CYS A 32 7.35 -3.78 6.88
CA CYS A 32 7.73 -3.47 5.52
C CYS A 32 7.48 -1.98 5.21
N ILE A 33 6.25 -1.50 5.39
CA ILE A 33 5.87 -0.12 5.07
C ILE A 33 6.62 0.91 5.91
N LYS A 34 6.98 0.58 7.16
CA LYS A 34 7.90 1.40 7.97
C LYS A 34 9.25 1.60 7.25
N CYS A 35 9.80 0.57 6.62
CA CYS A 35 11.04 0.66 5.85
C CYS A 35 10.86 1.42 4.53
N LEU A 36 9.73 1.24 3.83
CA LEU A 36 9.38 2.04 2.64
C LEU A 36 9.38 3.53 2.96
N CYS A 37 8.71 3.90 4.05
CA CYS A 37 8.57 5.28 4.46
C CYS A 37 9.88 5.91 4.91
N HIS A 38 10.73 5.13 5.59
CA HIS A 38 12.08 5.56 5.92
C HIS A 38 12.92 5.78 4.65
N ALA A 39 12.81 4.92 3.64
CA ALA A 39 13.47 5.11 2.35
C ALA A 39 13.02 6.40 1.67
N ARG A 40 11.70 6.61 1.55
CA ARG A 40 11.12 7.76 0.85
C ARG A 40 11.39 9.11 1.52
N THR A 41 11.34 9.17 2.85
CA THR A 41 11.32 10.45 3.60
C THR A 41 12.42 10.62 4.63
N GLY A 42 13.19 9.58 4.93
CA GLY A 42 14.10 9.55 6.08
C GLY A 42 13.40 9.40 7.43
N CYS A 43 12.05 9.37 7.48
CA CYS A 43 11.27 9.23 8.71
C CYS A 43 10.63 7.84 8.81
N TYR A 44 10.57 7.26 10.01
CA TYR A 44 9.88 5.99 10.27
C TYR A 44 8.35 6.11 10.45
N ARG A 45 7.84 7.35 10.62
CA ARG A 45 6.42 7.62 10.85
C ARG A 45 5.66 7.66 9.52
N ARG A 46 4.54 6.93 9.41
CA ARG A 46 3.80 6.84 8.15
C ARG A 46 3.02 8.12 7.84
N ILE A 47 2.64 8.91 8.83
CA ILE A 47 2.04 10.24 8.60
C ILE A 47 2.97 11.16 7.79
N ASN A 48 4.29 11.12 8.03
CA ASN A 48 5.25 11.90 7.25
C ASN A 48 5.34 11.37 5.82
N CYS A 49 5.39 10.04 5.67
CA CYS A 49 5.35 9.36 4.39
C CYS A 49 4.13 9.81 3.57
N ALA A 50 2.94 9.62 4.13
CA ALA A 50 1.66 10.03 3.55
C ALA A 50 1.68 11.49 3.08
N ARG A 51 2.10 12.42 3.94
CA ARG A 51 2.18 13.85 3.61
C ARG A 51 3.04 14.15 2.38
N TYR A 52 4.09 13.38 2.11
CA TYR A 52 5.08 13.67 1.06
C TYR A 52 5.03 12.71 -0.15
N SER A 53 4.27 11.61 -0.08
CA SER A 53 4.23 10.61 -1.14
C SER A 53 2.85 10.07 -1.50
N ILE A 54 1.81 10.33 -0.72
CA ILE A 54 0.46 9.86 -1.02
C ILE A 54 -0.38 11.06 -1.43
N SER A 55 -0.85 11.06 -2.69
CA SER A 55 -1.83 12.01 -3.20
C SER A 55 -3.24 11.44 -3.10
N GLU A 56 -4.25 12.28 -3.30
CA GLU A 56 -5.63 11.79 -3.41
C GLU A 56 -5.74 10.76 -4.55
N ALA A 57 -5.13 10.99 -5.72
CA ALA A 57 -5.12 10.02 -6.82
C ALA A 57 -4.47 8.67 -6.45
N TYR A 58 -3.38 8.69 -5.65
CA TYR A 58 -2.78 7.48 -5.09
C TYR A 58 -3.80 6.74 -4.21
N TRP A 59 -4.42 7.45 -3.28
CA TRP A 59 -5.44 6.90 -2.37
C TRP A 59 -6.67 6.34 -3.11
N ARG A 60 -7.11 7.02 -4.17
CA ARG A 60 -8.18 6.57 -5.07
C ARG A 60 -7.80 5.27 -5.78
N ARG A 61 -6.58 5.17 -6.32
CA ARG A 61 -6.09 3.93 -6.94
C ARG A 61 -5.95 2.79 -5.93
N ALA A 62 -5.73 3.11 -4.66
CA ALA A 62 -5.69 2.14 -3.58
C ALA A 62 -7.06 1.56 -3.17
N GLY A 63 -8.17 1.99 -3.80
CA GLY A 63 -9.50 1.54 -3.44
C GLY A 63 -10.19 2.41 -2.37
N TYR A 64 -9.73 3.65 -2.17
CA TYR A 64 -10.39 4.63 -1.29
C TYR A 64 -10.55 4.16 0.18
N PRO A 65 -9.52 3.62 0.84
CA PRO A 65 -9.66 3.19 2.23
C PRO A 65 -10.09 4.36 3.12
N THR A 66 -11.20 4.20 3.85
CA THR A 66 -11.73 5.23 4.74
C THR A 66 -11.84 4.75 6.17
N LEU A 67 -11.87 5.69 7.11
CA LEU A 67 -12.15 5.40 8.51
C LEU A 67 -13.64 5.05 8.69
N PRO A 68 -14.01 4.35 9.78
CA PRO A 68 -15.41 4.06 10.06
C PRO A 68 -16.26 5.34 10.14
N GLY A 69 -17.33 5.39 9.34
CA GLY A 69 -18.26 6.54 9.29
C GLY A 69 -17.88 7.62 8.28
N ASP A 70 -16.72 7.54 7.64
CA ASP A 70 -16.32 8.45 6.57
C ASP A 70 -17.00 8.12 5.23
N ASN A 71 -17.20 9.14 4.39
CA ASN A 71 -17.76 8.98 3.05
C ASN A 71 -16.64 8.83 2.01
N PRO A 72 -16.51 7.67 1.33
CA PRO A 72 -15.42 7.42 0.37
C PRO A 72 -15.39 8.37 -0.84
N ASN A 73 -16.49 9.08 -1.11
CA ASN A 73 -16.56 10.08 -2.19
C ASN A 73 -16.15 11.49 -1.74
N SER A 74 -15.77 11.67 -0.48
CA SER A 74 -15.38 12.97 0.07
C SER A 74 -13.85 13.11 0.14
N SER A 75 -13.33 14.23 -0.38
CA SER A 75 -11.91 14.57 -0.19
C SER A 75 -11.53 14.75 1.28
N GLN A 76 -12.51 14.99 2.18
CA GLN A 76 -12.25 15.00 3.62
C GLN A 76 -11.84 13.61 4.14
N SER A 77 -12.37 12.53 3.57
CA SER A 77 -12.06 11.17 4.00
C SER A 77 -10.63 10.75 3.61
N TYR A 78 -10.13 11.26 2.48
CA TYR A 78 -8.70 11.22 2.17
C TYR A 78 -7.86 11.92 3.26
N LEU A 79 -8.21 13.16 3.62
CA LEU A 79 -7.46 13.93 4.63
C LEU A 79 -7.49 13.29 6.03
N ASN A 80 -8.61 12.67 6.38
CA ASN A 80 -8.75 11.90 7.62
C ASN A 80 -7.86 10.65 7.57
N CYS A 81 -7.90 9.89 6.47
CA CYS A 81 -7.10 8.70 6.28
C CYS A 81 -5.59 8.99 6.37
N MET A 82 -5.12 10.10 5.79
CA MET A 82 -3.69 10.49 5.83
C MET A 82 -3.20 10.94 7.23
N GLN A 83 -4.09 10.96 8.23
CA GLN A 83 -3.76 11.21 9.63
C GLN A 83 -3.90 9.96 10.51
N ASP A 84 -4.37 8.83 9.95
CA ASP A 84 -4.52 7.57 10.66
C ASP A 84 -3.48 6.54 10.19
N GLU A 85 -2.75 5.96 11.15
CA GLU A 85 -1.66 5.03 10.88
C GLU A 85 -2.13 3.78 10.13
N ASN A 86 -3.25 3.19 10.54
CA ASN A 86 -3.74 1.97 9.91
C ASN A 86 -4.32 2.26 8.51
N CYS A 87 -4.94 3.42 8.32
CA CYS A 87 -5.50 3.83 7.04
C CYS A 87 -4.41 4.10 6.01
N ILE A 88 -3.29 4.70 6.43
CA ILE A 88 -2.11 4.87 5.56
C ILE A 88 -1.54 3.50 5.15
N LEU A 89 -1.45 2.53 6.07
CA LEU A 89 -0.99 1.18 5.74
C LEU A 89 -1.86 0.54 4.65
N ASN A 90 -3.19 0.57 4.83
CA ASN A 90 -4.13 0.04 3.84
C ASN A 90 -4.04 0.81 2.51
N THR A 91 -3.80 2.12 2.55
CA THR A 91 -3.61 2.92 1.34
C THR A 91 -2.37 2.46 0.56
N ILE A 92 -1.25 2.23 1.23
CA ILE A 92 -0.02 1.77 0.56
C ILE A 92 -0.22 0.36 0.01
N VAL A 93 -0.77 -0.58 0.79
CA VAL A 93 -1.07 -1.95 0.35
C VAL A 93 -2.04 -1.97 -0.84
N GLY A 94 -3.16 -1.26 -0.74
CA GLY A 94 -4.15 -1.18 -1.81
C GLY A 94 -3.55 -0.62 -3.09
N TYR A 95 -2.71 0.42 -2.99
CA TYR A 95 -2.05 0.99 -4.17
C TYR A 95 -1.09 0.01 -4.83
N THR A 96 -0.24 -0.67 -4.06
CA THR A 96 0.71 -1.64 -4.62
C THR A 96 -0.01 -2.87 -5.21
N ASN A 97 -1.09 -3.31 -4.58
CA ASN A 97 -1.91 -4.42 -5.07
C ASN A 97 -2.68 -4.06 -6.35
N ALA A 98 -2.98 -2.78 -6.59
CA ALA A 98 -3.62 -2.31 -7.82
C ALA A 98 -2.76 -2.51 -9.09
N PHE A 99 -1.51 -2.95 -8.93
CA PHE A 99 -0.62 -3.38 -10.02
C PHE A 99 -0.50 -4.91 -10.12
N ASN A 100 -1.44 -5.67 -9.54
CA ASN A 100 -1.47 -7.13 -9.58
C ASN A 100 -0.18 -7.79 -9.04
N ASN A 101 0.39 -7.25 -7.95
CA ASN A 101 1.61 -7.76 -7.33
C ASN A 101 2.79 -7.86 -8.32
N LEU A 102 3.01 -6.78 -9.06
CA LEU A 102 4.04 -6.68 -10.09
C LEU A 102 5.44 -6.91 -9.49
N ASP A 103 6.18 -7.84 -10.08
CA ASP A 103 7.60 -8.07 -9.78
C ASP A 103 8.43 -6.97 -10.46
N CYS A 104 8.96 -6.06 -9.64
CA CYS A 104 9.60 -4.82 -10.07
C CYS A 104 11.13 -4.92 -10.03
N ASN A 105 11.69 -5.98 -9.43
CA ASN A 105 13.12 -6.26 -9.43
C ASN A 105 13.49 -7.54 -10.22
N CYS A 106 12.51 -8.22 -10.82
CA CYS A 106 12.65 -9.40 -11.66
C CYS A 106 13.25 -10.61 -10.89
N ASP A 107 13.02 -10.73 -9.59
CA ASP A 107 13.54 -11.83 -8.77
C ASP A 107 12.56 -13.02 -8.64
N GLY A 108 11.36 -12.90 -9.22
CA GLY A 108 10.32 -13.93 -9.23
C GLY A 108 9.45 -13.96 -7.97
N VAL A 109 9.63 -13.02 -7.02
CA VAL A 109 8.89 -12.97 -5.76
C VAL A 109 8.39 -11.55 -5.51
N TYR A 110 7.07 -11.38 -5.40
CA TYR A 110 6.52 -10.13 -4.92
C TYR A 110 6.75 -9.97 -3.41
N ASP A 111 7.59 -9.01 -3.02
CA ASP A 111 7.88 -8.71 -1.63
C ASP A 111 7.99 -7.20 -1.31
N CYS A 112 8.60 -6.88 -0.16
CA CYS A 112 8.72 -5.52 0.32
C CYS A 112 9.54 -4.60 -0.61
N ARG A 113 10.45 -5.17 -1.40
CA ARG A 113 11.27 -4.43 -2.37
C ARG A 113 10.41 -3.97 -3.54
N ASP A 114 9.53 -4.82 -4.03
CA ASP A 114 8.57 -4.46 -5.07
C ASP A 114 7.58 -3.42 -4.57
N MET A 115 7.08 -3.59 -3.34
CA MET A 115 6.22 -2.60 -2.71
C MET A 115 6.91 -1.23 -2.63
N LEU A 116 8.21 -1.17 -2.32
CA LEU A 116 8.96 0.09 -2.35
C LEU A 116 9.04 0.67 -3.77
N LYS A 117 9.42 -0.13 -4.77
CA LYS A 117 9.53 0.36 -6.15
C LYS A 117 8.18 0.85 -6.70
N LEU A 118 7.09 0.13 -6.41
CA LEU A 118 5.72 0.54 -6.73
C LEU A 118 5.33 1.83 -6.00
N HIS A 119 5.64 1.96 -4.71
CA HIS A 119 5.35 3.18 -3.95
C HIS A 119 6.09 4.41 -4.50
N LEU A 120 7.30 4.22 -5.02
CA LEU A 120 8.11 5.30 -5.59
C LEU A 120 7.71 5.68 -7.02
N TYR A 121 7.39 4.69 -7.86
CA TYR A 121 7.35 4.87 -9.31
C TYR A 121 6.06 4.35 -10.00
N GLY A 122 5.17 3.68 -9.28
CA GLY A 122 3.97 3.06 -9.86
C GLY A 122 4.34 2.08 -10.98
N GLU A 123 3.74 2.23 -12.17
CA GLU A 123 3.97 1.34 -13.33
C GLU A 123 5.43 1.36 -13.83
N GLN A 124 6.19 2.42 -13.50
CA GLN A 124 7.60 2.55 -13.83
C GLN A 124 8.52 1.90 -12.77
N CYS A 125 7.99 0.99 -11.95
CA CYS A 125 8.74 0.34 -10.87
C CYS A 125 9.96 -0.48 -11.32
N GLY A 126 10.13 -0.72 -12.62
CA GLY A 126 11.33 -1.35 -13.18
C GLY A 126 12.59 -0.50 -13.05
N ASP A 127 12.44 0.81 -12.87
CA ASP A 127 13.54 1.76 -12.86
C ASP A 127 14.46 1.61 -11.64
N LYS A 128 15.68 2.17 -11.78
CA LYS A 128 16.67 2.20 -10.71
C LYS A 128 16.17 3.10 -9.56
N VAL A 129 16.31 2.61 -8.34
CA VAL A 129 16.10 3.39 -7.12
C VAL A 129 17.37 4.17 -6.76
N ASP A 130 17.22 5.44 -6.36
CA ASP A 130 18.34 6.26 -5.89
C ASP A 130 19.09 5.62 -4.71
N ASP A 131 20.42 5.72 -4.73
CA ASP A 131 21.29 5.08 -3.74
C ASP A 131 20.97 5.50 -2.29
N ASP A 132 20.50 6.74 -2.07
CA ASP A 132 20.09 7.23 -0.75
C ASP A 132 18.88 6.46 -0.19
N LYS A 133 17.92 6.13 -1.06
CA LYS A 133 16.69 5.43 -0.71
C LYS A 133 16.98 3.95 -0.49
N VAL A 134 17.82 3.36 -1.34
CA VAL A 134 18.31 1.98 -1.18
C VAL A 134 19.04 1.83 0.16
N SER A 135 19.95 2.74 0.49
CA SER A 135 20.68 2.73 1.76
C SER A 135 19.76 2.79 2.98
N ARG A 136 18.79 3.71 2.96
CA ARG A 136 17.79 3.84 4.03
C ARG A 136 16.88 2.61 4.14
N PHE A 137 16.40 2.09 3.02
CA PHE A 137 15.61 0.86 3.00
C PHE A 137 16.40 -0.29 3.62
N ASN A 138 17.62 -0.53 3.13
CA ASN A 138 18.47 -1.63 3.58
C ASN A 138 18.84 -1.51 5.07
N ASN A 139 19.08 -0.30 5.58
CA ASN A 139 19.32 -0.07 7.01
C ASN A 139 18.12 -0.48 7.88
N CYS A 140 16.90 -0.22 7.40
CA CYS A 140 15.70 -0.67 8.07
C CYS A 140 15.48 -2.18 7.89
N ALA A 141 15.61 -2.68 6.67
CA ALA A 141 15.38 -4.08 6.30
C ALA A 141 16.26 -5.04 7.12
N SER A 142 17.57 -4.74 7.24
CA SER A 142 18.51 -5.59 7.97
C SER A 142 18.18 -5.74 9.46
N ARG A 143 17.54 -4.73 10.06
CA ARG A 143 17.10 -4.75 11.47
C ARG A 143 15.78 -5.46 11.69
N ASN A 144 15.05 -5.74 10.61
CA ASN A 144 13.71 -6.33 10.65
C ASN A 144 13.61 -7.61 9.79
N TYR A 145 14.74 -8.22 9.45
CA TYR A 145 14.82 -9.49 8.71
C TYR A 145 14.12 -9.47 7.34
N LEU A 146 14.12 -8.31 6.67
CA LEU A 146 13.62 -8.17 5.30
C LEU A 146 14.77 -8.31 4.31
N ALA A 147 14.45 -8.76 3.09
CA ALA A 147 15.42 -8.88 2.02
C ALA A 147 15.94 -7.49 1.60
N SER A 148 17.24 -7.39 1.32
CA SER A 148 17.88 -6.14 0.88
C SER A 148 17.70 -5.91 -0.62
N MET A 149 17.76 -4.64 -1.03
CA MET A 149 17.80 -4.21 -2.43
C MET A 149 19.23 -3.96 -2.89
N ALA A 150 19.49 -4.16 -4.18
CA ALA A 150 20.71 -3.71 -4.82
C ALA A 150 20.49 -2.39 -5.56
N SER A 151 21.48 -1.48 -5.52
CA SER A 151 21.34 -0.12 -6.05
C SER A 151 21.35 -0.02 -7.58
N ASN A 152 21.60 -1.12 -8.28
CA ASN A 152 21.63 -1.21 -9.74
C ASN A 152 20.57 -2.16 -10.31
N GLU A 153 19.55 -2.54 -9.51
CA GLU A 153 18.45 -3.37 -9.97
C GLU A 153 17.58 -2.64 -11.00
N LEU A 154 17.63 -3.13 -12.24
CA LEU A 154 16.75 -2.74 -13.34
C LEU A 154 15.92 -3.95 -13.76
N CYS A 155 14.62 -3.74 -13.98
CA CYS A 155 13.71 -4.78 -14.43
C CYS A 155 12.87 -4.27 -15.60
N GLN A 156 12.80 -5.07 -16.68
CA GLN A 156 11.93 -4.77 -17.82
C GLN A 156 10.53 -5.27 -17.49
N VAL A 157 9.81 -4.46 -16.72
CA VAL A 157 8.47 -4.78 -16.25
C VAL A 157 7.53 -4.79 -17.44
N ARG A 158 7.02 -5.98 -17.80
CA ARG A 158 6.02 -6.10 -18.87
C ARG A 158 4.68 -5.71 -18.30
N ALA A 159 4.09 -4.64 -18.81
CA ALA A 159 2.67 -4.37 -18.59
C ALA A 159 1.87 -5.57 -19.12
N GLN A 160 1.14 -6.25 -18.23
CA GLN A 160 0.13 -7.24 -18.60
C GLN A 160 -1.23 -6.55 -18.69
#